data_AF-A0AAP4AN86-F1
#
_entry.id   AF-A0AAP4AN86-F1
#
_cell.length_a   1.000
_cell.length_b   1.000
_cell.length_c   1.000
_cell.angle_alpha   90.00
_cell.angle_beta   90.00
_cell.angle_gamma   90.00
#
_symmetry.space_group_name_H-M   'P 1'
#
loop_
_entity.id
_entity.type
_entity.pdbx_description
1 polymer ?
#
loop_
_entity_poly.entity_id
_entity_poly.type
_entity_poly.pdbx_seq_one_letter_code
_entity_poly.pdbx_strand_id
1 'polypeptide(L)'
;MATKKNTRKKVQVKTKSTRSNTTEISLEDLQNSVPITIEEEEVKEDIEISEKTLETSKESPSLEVSSKVEENNSAAENSAQNNKNPKKLKFKFKSNTEQVKTKIPFARRNDKEFITSTWKVAPLENERVLEVRNLHVSFPVGYRKTIHIVRGVDLDVKRGEIVGLVGESGSGKSITSKTLININDNAIISADKIQINDWELTKVQKEKYWQYIRGSKIGYIPQDPLTSLNPTRTIGNQLLDALNNNLDWKDKTFTEKKDHLISLLKRFGLREAEKIFNYYPHTLSGGMKQRIVITMVVALKPDVIIADEPTTALDPTVQASVLALFEKIRQDEGISIILISHNISVIAKFCDYIYVMYAGRIVERGTKKEIFTQPAHPYTWALISAIPENKDEKLYTIQGTPPDMANLPIGDPFAPRNDYALELDYVKEPPLIPITPTHSAATWLLHPKAKKVELPLELKKRLEAFKKALKNEK
;
A
#
# COMPACT_ATOMS: atom_id res chain seq x y z
N MET A 1 -16.73 -57.09 -29.04
CA MET A 1 -17.21 -57.62 -27.74
C MET A 1 -16.03 -57.60 -26.79
N ALA A 2 -16.00 -57.01 -25.60
CA ALA A 2 -17.02 -56.39 -24.77
C ALA A 2 -16.37 -55.28 -23.92
N THR A 3 -17.21 -54.31 -23.58
CA THR A 3 -17.02 -53.12 -22.74
C THR A 3 -16.48 -53.40 -21.34
N LYS A 4 -15.52 -52.59 -20.85
CA LYS A 4 -15.22 -52.44 -19.41
C LYS A 4 -15.67 -51.07 -18.90
N LYS A 5 -16.63 -51.10 -17.98
CA LYS A 5 -17.24 -49.99 -17.25
C LYS A 5 -16.22 -49.25 -16.40
N ASN A 6 -16.33 -47.92 -16.41
CA ASN A 6 -15.55 -46.99 -15.60
C ASN A 6 -16.36 -46.62 -14.35
N THR A 7 -15.99 -47.14 -13.17
CA THR A 7 -16.65 -46.84 -11.89
C THR A 7 -15.87 -45.77 -11.13
N ARG A 8 -16.47 -44.57 -11.01
CA ARG A 8 -16.00 -43.45 -10.17
C ARG A 8 -16.12 -43.81 -8.69
N LYS A 9 -15.01 -43.85 -7.95
CA LYS A 9 -14.99 -43.87 -6.48
C LYS A 9 -15.21 -42.44 -5.96
N LYS A 10 -16.35 -42.20 -5.30
CA LYS A 10 -16.57 -41.03 -4.44
C LYS A 10 -15.79 -41.24 -3.15
N VAL A 11 -14.88 -40.31 -2.82
CA VAL A 11 -14.24 -40.24 -1.51
C VAL A 11 -15.17 -39.46 -0.58
N GLN A 12 -15.63 -40.12 0.47
CA GLN A 12 -16.54 -39.60 1.47
C GLN A 12 -15.69 -39.07 2.64
N VAL A 13 -15.59 -37.74 2.79
CA VAL A 13 -14.92 -37.11 3.93
C VAL A 13 -15.93 -37.07 5.08
N LYS A 14 -15.67 -37.88 6.13
CA LYS A 14 -16.38 -37.84 7.41
C LYS A 14 -15.94 -36.59 8.18
N THR A 15 -16.84 -35.63 8.34
CA THR A 15 -16.69 -34.56 9.34
C THR A 15 -17.09 -35.10 10.72
N LYS A 16 -16.14 -35.11 11.66
CA LYS A 16 -16.42 -35.34 13.08
C LYS A 16 -17.06 -34.08 13.65
N SER A 17 -18.33 -34.17 14.05
CA SER A 17 -19.02 -33.12 14.79
C SER A 17 -18.58 -33.11 16.25
N THR A 18 -17.95 -32.04 16.68
CA THR A 18 -17.99 -31.60 18.09
C THR A 18 -18.89 -30.37 18.13
N ARG A 19 -20.16 -30.58 18.49
CA ARG A 19 -21.14 -29.52 18.73
C ARG A 19 -20.71 -28.74 19.97
N SER A 20 -20.36 -27.46 19.80
CA SER A 20 -20.54 -26.45 20.84
C SER A 20 -21.80 -25.66 20.47
N ASN A 21 -22.68 -25.47 21.46
CA ASN A 21 -24.01 -24.89 21.27
C ASN A 21 -23.94 -23.45 20.72
N THR A 22 -24.31 -23.28 19.46
CA THR A 22 -24.75 -22.02 18.85
C THR A 22 -26.24 -21.85 19.13
N THR A 23 -26.62 -20.74 19.76
CA THR A 23 -28.02 -20.31 19.88
C THR A 23 -28.23 -19.17 18.89
N GLU A 24 -29.23 -19.32 18.03
CA GLU A 24 -29.62 -18.42 16.94
C GLU A 24 -30.07 -17.05 17.49
N ILE A 25 -29.58 -15.98 16.88
CA ILE A 25 -30.20 -14.65 16.98
C ILE A 25 -30.57 -14.28 15.55
N SER A 26 -31.85 -14.05 15.31
CA SER A 26 -32.37 -13.84 13.96
C SER A 26 -32.07 -12.41 13.47
N LEU A 27 -31.96 -12.22 12.15
CA LEU A 27 -31.80 -10.92 11.48
C LEU A 27 -32.85 -9.86 11.91
N GLU A 28 -34.00 -10.31 12.40
CA GLU A 28 -35.13 -9.48 12.83
C GLU A 28 -34.86 -8.79 14.19
N ASP A 29 -34.04 -9.38 15.07
CA ASP A 29 -33.71 -8.84 16.40
C ASP A 29 -32.72 -7.65 16.34
N LEU A 30 -32.04 -7.48 15.20
CA LEU A 30 -31.08 -6.41 14.95
C LEU A 30 -31.69 -5.22 14.19
N GLN A 31 -32.79 -5.43 13.46
CA GLN A 31 -33.43 -4.37 12.66
C GLN A 31 -34.40 -3.48 13.46
N ASN A 32 -34.94 -3.95 14.59
CA ASN A 32 -36.04 -3.27 15.30
C ASN A 32 -35.69 -2.67 16.68
N SER A 33 -34.61 -1.89 16.80
CA SER A 33 -34.40 -1.05 17.99
C SER A 33 -33.69 0.29 17.70
N VAL A 34 -34.47 1.27 17.21
CA VAL A 34 -34.56 2.72 17.54
C VAL A 34 -33.26 3.60 17.48
N PRO A 35 -33.35 4.86 17.02
CA PRO A 35 -32.32 5.53 16.22
C PRO A 35 -31.29 6.28 17.08
N ILE A 36 -30.09 6.43 16.53
CA ILE A 36 -29.12 7.42 16.99
C ILE A 36 -29.37 8.69 16.19
N THR A 37 -29.72 9.75 16.89
CA THR A 37 -29.97 11.10 16.37
C THR A 37 -28.75 11.58 15.57
N ILE A 38 -28.91 11.73 14.27
CA ILE A 38 -28.02 12.50 13.39
C ILE A 38 -28.87 13.70 12.97
N GLU A 39 -28.37 14.90 13.21
CA GLU A 39 -29.02 16.15 12.81
C GLU A 39 -29.34 16.11 11.30
N GLU A 40 -30.63 16.16 10.99
CA GLU A 40 -31.17 16.17 9.62
C GLU A 40 -31.05 17.58 9.04
N GLU A 41 -30.07 17.83 8.16
CA GLU A 41 -30.17 18.95 7.23
C GLU A 41 -29.56 18.76 5.82
N GLU A 42 -28.90 17.64 5.50
CA GLU A 42 -28.26 17.46 4.17
C GLU A 42 -28.81 16.30 3.29
N VAL A 43 -29.84 15.55 3.71
CA VAL A 43 -30.28 14.34 2.98
C VAL A 43 -31.43 14.57 1.98
N LYS A 44 -31.87 15.82 1.75
CA LYS A 44 -33.01 16.08 0.85
C LYS A 44 -32.66 16.24 -0.63
N GLU A 45 -31.40 16.42 -1.02
CA GLU A 45 -31.05 16.62 -2.44
C GLU A 45 -30.78 15.31 -3.22
N ASP A 46 -30.40 14.22 -2.54
CA ASP A 46 -29.97 13.00 -3.23
C ASP A 46 -31.11 12.04 -3.62
N ILE A 47 -32.32 12.22 -3.07
CA ILE A 47 -33.46 11.34 -3.35
C ILE A 47 -34.20 11.77 -4.63
N GLU A 48 -34.18 13.06 -4.97
CA GLU A 48 -34.96 13.61 -6.09
C GLU A 48 -34.31 13.36 -7.48
N ILE A 49 -33.04 12.93 -7.52
CA ILE A 49 -32.30 12.68 -8.77
C ILE A 49 -32.46 11.23 -9.25
N SER A 50 -32.72 10.27 -8.35
CA SER A 50 -32.82 8.85 -8.71
C SER A 50 -34.15 8.47 -9.40
N GLU A 51 -35.24 9.18 -9.14
CA GLU A 51 -36.56 8.85 -9.72
C GLU A 51 -36.75 9.38 -11.15
N LYS A 52 -35.96 10.38 -11.57
CA LYS A 52 -36.04 10.95 -12.94
C LYS A 52 -35.33 10.13 -14.02
N THR A 53 -34.59 9.07 -13.66
CA THR A 53 -33.76 8.32 -14.64
C THR A 53 -34.41 7.01 -15.11
N LEU A 54 -35.63 6.69 -14.65
CA LEU A 54 -36.30 5.40 -14.93
C LEU A 54 -37.47 5.48 -15.94
N GLU A 55 -37.83 6.65 -16.48
CA GLU A 55 -39.01 6.78 -17.36
C GLU A 55 -38.74 6.99 -18.86
N THR A 56 -37.51 7.00 -19.35
CA THR A 56 -37.25 7.22 -20.79
C THR A 56 -36.41 6.13 -21.44
N SER A 57 -37.01 4.97 -21.73
CA SER A 57 -36.60 4.12 -22.87
C SER A 57 -37.65 3.06 -23.21
N LYS A 58 -38.75 3.48 -23.85
CA LYS A 58 -39.55 2.63 -24.75
C LYS A 58 -39.60 3.34 -26.09
N GLU A 59 -38.91 2.79 -27.10
CA GLU A 59 -39.37 2.67 -28.49
C GLU A 59 -38.21 2.18 -29.39
N SER A 60 -38.51 1.13 -30.16
CA SER A 60 -37.69 0.65 -31.28
C SER A 60 -38.11 1.38 -32.56
N PRO A 61 -37.28 1.39 -33.62
CA PRO A 61 -37.68 0.58 -34.77
C PRO A 61 -36.55 -0.15 -35.50
N SER A 62 -37.02 -1.15 -36.25
CA SER A 62 -36.41 -2.14 -37.14
C SER A 62 -35.88 -1.62 -38.48
N LEU A 63 -34.90 -2.32 -39.11
CA LEU A 63 -35.00 -3.04 -40.41
C LEU A 63 -33.61 -3.39 -41.03
N GLU A 64 -33.49 -4.67 -41.45
CA GLU A 64 -32.79 -5.30 -42.62
C GLU A 64 -31.29 -5.00 -42.93
N VAL A 65 -30.42 -5.93 -43.36
CA VAL A 65 -30.49 -6.85 -44.51
C VAL A 65 -29.54 -8.06 -44.30
N SER A 66 -29.92 -9.17 -44.91
CA SER A 66 -29.36 -10.53 -44.96
C SER A 66 -28.09 -10.78 -45.80
N SER A 67 -27.36 -11.83 -45.37
CA SER A 67 -26.69 -12.92 -46.13
C SER A 67 -25.58 -12.63 -47.16
N LYS A 68 -24.41 -13.25 -46.95
CA LYS A 68 -23.92 -14.36 -47.80
C LYS A 68 -22.74 -15.12 -47.15
N VAL A 69 -22.85 -16.44 -47.27
CA VAL A 69 -21.91 -17.50 -46.90
C VAL A 69 -20.92 -17.71 -48.04
N GLU A 70 -19.65 -18.00 -47.75
CA GLU A 70 -18.89 -19.04 -48.48
C GLU A 70 -17.66 -19.51 -47.69
N GLU A 71 -17.54 -20.83 -47.65
CA GLU A 71 -16.55 -21.67 -46.98
C GLU A 71 -15.23 -21.70 -47.75
N ASN A 72 -14.12 -21.92 -47.02
CA ASN A 72 -13.27 -23.11 -47.17
C ASN A 72 -11.91 -22.87 -46.51
N ASN A 73 -11.48 -23.80 -45.64
CA ASN A 73 -10.12 -24.31 -45.66
C ASN A 73 -10.00 -25.58 -44.80
N SER A 74 -9.73 -26.69 -45.50
CA SER A 74 -9.28 -27.96 -44.94
C SER A 74 -7.76 -28.04 -44.94
N ALA A 75 -7.24 -28.77 -43.96
CA ALA A 75 -5.84 -29.04 -43.64
C ALA A 75 -5.04 -29.75 -44.74
N ALA A 76 -3.70 -29.61 -44.70
CA ALA A 76 -2.76 -30.72 -44.41
C ALA A 76 -1.28 -30.38 -44.76
N GLU A 77 -0.41 -30.71 -43.79
CA GLU A 77 0.88 -31.42 -43.91
C GLU A 77 2.16 -30.81 -44.53
N ASN A 78 3.18 -30.86 -43.65
CA ASN A 78 4.63 -30.87 -43.79
C ASN A 78 5.24 -31.44 -45.10
N SER A 79 6.30 -30.79 -45.59
CA SER A 79 7.61 -31.43 -45.84
C SER A 79 8.70 -30.41 -46.16
N ALA A 80 9.91 -30.70 -45.69
CA ALA A 80 11.12 -29.90 -45.84
C ALA A 80 11.98 -30.44 -47.01
N GLN A 81 12.66 -29.54 -47.75
CA GLN A 81 14.11 -29.56 -48.04
C GLN A 81 14.51 -28.74 -49.30
N ASN A 82 15.71 -28.16 -49.20
CA ASN A 82 16.65 -27.77 -50.27
C ASN A 82 16.52 -26.43 -51.02
N ASN A 83 17.19 -25.42 -50.43
CA ASN A 83 18.45 -24.83 -50.90
C ASN A 83 18.59 -24.50 -52.41
N LYS A 84 18.52 -23.19 -52.74
CA LYS A 84 19.23 -22.51 -53.84
C LYS A 84 19.17 -20.98 -53.65
N ASN A 85 20.29 -20.39 -53.26
CA ASN A 85 20.59 -18.96 -53.49
C ASN A 85 21.09 -18.80 -54.96
N PRO A 86 21.17 -17.60 -55.59
CA PRO A 86 21.09 -16.25 -55.01
C PRO A 86 20.26 -15.22 -55.83
N LYS A 87 19.90 -14.07 -55.23
CA LYS A 87 19.88 -12.77 -55.93
C LYS A 87 19.94 -11.61 -54.93
N LYS A 88 20.99 -10.80 -55.09
CA LYS A 88 21.31 -9.61 -54.33
C LYS A 88 20.20 -8.56 -54.45
N LEU A 89 19.58 -8.18 -53.33
CA LEU A 89 19.02 -6.83 -53.16
C LEU A 89 19.77 -6.13 -52.02
N LYS A 90 20.52 -5.09 -52.38
CA LYS A 90 21.18 -4.19 -51.44
C LYS A 90 20.11 -3.30 -50.80
N PHE A 91 19.83 -3.49 -49.51
CA PHE A 91 19.19 -2.47 -48.70
C PHE A 91 20.26 -1.72 -47.89
N LYS A 92 20.45 -0.44 -48.23
CA LYS A 92 21.24 0.51 -47.45
C LYS A 92 20.51 0.77 -46.12
N PHE A 93 21.03 0.25 -45.02
CA PHE A 93 20.67 0.74 -43.69
C PHE A 93 21.36 2.09 -43.47
N LYS A 94 20.58 3.18 -43.44
CA LYS A 94 21.02 4.44 -42.83
C LYS A 94 20.89 4.27 -41.32
N SER A 95 22.02 4.25 -40.63
CA SER A 95 22.10 4.35 -39.18
C SER A 95 21.75 5.77 -38.76
N ASN A 96 20.50 6.00 -38.33
CA ASN A 96 20.18 7.15 -37.48
C ASN A 96 20.25 6.69 -36.01
N THR A 97 21.45 6.74 -35.44
CA THR A 97 21.64 6.83 -34.00
C THR A 97 21.30 8.26 -33.57
N GLU A 98 20.01 8.54 -33.36
CA GLU A 98 19.61 9.67 -32.51
C GLU A 98 19.34 9.13 -31.11
N GLN A 99 20.31 9.35 -30.23
CA GLN A 99 20.10 9.29 -28.80
C GLN A 99 19.09 10.37 -28.43
N VAL A 100 17.84 9.97 -28.23
CA VAL A 100 16.80 10.83 -27.65
C VAL A 100 17.16 11.08 -26.18
N LYS A 101 18.01 12.08 -25.93
CA LYS A 101 18.11 12.74 -24.63
C LYS A 101 16.92 13.68 -24.51
N THR A 102 15.78 13.16 -24.07
CA THR A 102 14.66 13.99 -23.60
C THR A 102 15.07 14.67 -22.28
N LYS A 103 15.79 15.80 -22.38
CA LYS A 103 15.82 16.78 -21.30
C LYS A 103 14.43 17.38 -21.22
N ILE A 104 13.64 16.96 -20.23
CA ILE A 104 12.38 17.63 -19.88
C ILE A 104 12.73 19.09 -19.55
N PRO A 105 12.17 20.09 -20.23
CA PRO A 105 12.45 21.49 -19.92
C PRO A 105 11.83 21.82 -18.55
N PHE A 106 12.68 22.07 -17.56
CA PHE A 106 12.26 22.56 -16.25
C PHE A 106 11.58 23.92 -16.39
N ALA A 107 10.41 24.07 -15.78
CA ALA A 107 9.67 25.32 -15.71
C ALA A 107 10.51 26.42 -15.03
N ARG A 108 10.36 27.69 -15.43
CA ARG A 108 11.07 28.81 -14.80
C ARG A 108 10.63 28.94 -13.33
N ARG A 109 11.44 29.53 -12.45
CA ARG A 109 11.12 29.66 -11.00
C ARG A 109 9.74 30.31 -10.77
N ASN A 110 9.41 31.32 -11.58
CA ASN A 110 8.11 32.00 -11.57
C ASN A 110 6.95 31.06 -11.97
N ASP A 111 7.19 30.08 -12.84
CA ASP A 111 6.17 29.07 -13.20
C ASP A 111 5.93 28.12 -12.03
N LYS A 112 6.96 27.72 -11.26
CA LYS A 112 6.82 26.85 -10.07
C LYS A 112 5.90 27.49 -9.04
N GLU A 113 6.15 28.75 -8.67
CA GLU A 113 5.35 29.46 -7.66
C GLU A 113 3.90 29.62 -8.13
N PHE A 114 3.70 30.03 -9.38
CA PHE A 114 2.36 30.13 -9.95
C PHE A 114 1.64 28.78 -9.94
N ILE A 115 2.26 27.72 -10.46
CA ILE A 115 1.66 26.39 -10.53
C ILE A 115 1.34 25.87 -9.12
N THR A 116 2.30 25.92 -8.19
CA THR A 116 2.12 25.40 -6.83
C THR A 116 1.07 26.19 -6.04
N SER A 117 0.90 27.49 -6.33
CA SER A 117 -0.16 28.30 -5.71
C SER A 117 -1.58 27.79 -6.01
N THR A 118 -1.78 27.12 -7.16
CA THR A 118 -3.10 26.56 -7.52
C THR A 118 -3.49 25.34 -6.68
N TRP A 119 -2.53 24.70 -6.02
CA TRP A 119 -2.77 23.55 -5.15
C TRP A 119 -2.81 23.94 -3.67
N LYS A 120 -2.45 25.19 -3.35
CA LYS A 120 -2.43 25.65 -1.97
C LYS A 120 -3.84 25.70 -1.38
N VAL A 121 -3.95 25.17 -0.17
CA VAL A 121 -5.16 25.16 0.65
C VAL A 121 -4.78 25.52 2.09
N ALA A 122 -5.77 25.67 2.97
CA ALA A 122 -5.51 25.91 4.38
C ALA A 122 -4.62 24.79 4.96
N PRO A 123 -3.60 25.10 5.77
CA PRO A 123 -2.76 24.09 6.41
C PRO A 123 -3.57 23.11 7.25
N LEU A 124 -3.08 21.88 7.37
CA LEU A 124 -3.69 20.87 8.23
C LEU A 124 -3.58 21.26 9.72
N GLU A 125 -4.62 20.95 10.48
CA GLU A 125 -4.68 21.15 11.94
C GLU A 125 -4.05 19.98 12.72
N ASN A 126 -3.90 20.14 14.04
CA ASN A 126 -3.43 19.10 14.97
C ASN A 126 -2.05 18.52 14.62
N GLU A 127 -1.15 19.37 14.14
CA GLU A 127 0.22 19.02 13.75
C GLU A 127 0.31 17.96 12.63
N ARG A 128 -0.80 17.72 11.89
CA ARG A 128 -0.80 16.79 10.77
C ARG A 128 0.07 17.33 9.63
N VAL A 129 0.88 16.44 9.07
CA VAL A 129 1.67 16.72 7.87
C VAL A 129 1.05 16.08 6.63
N LEU A 130 0.33 14.97 6.78
CA LEU A 130 -0.37 14.27 5.71
C LEU A 130 -1.77 13.88 6.18
N GLU A 131 -2.76 14.12 5.33
CA GLU A 131 -4.14 13.68 5.52
C GLU A 131 -4.67 13.06 4.22
N VAL A 132 -5.21 11.85 4.32
CA VAL A 132 -5.83 11.10 3.24
C VAL A 132 -7.24 10.73 3.66
N ARG A 133 -8.23 11.00 2.82
CA ARG A 133 -9.63 10.66 3.06
C ARG A 133 -10.23 9.90 1.89
N ASN A 134 -10.91 8.80 2.22
CA ASN A 134 -11.68 7.97 1.31
C ASN A 134 -10.89 7.57 0.06
N LEU A 135 -9.64 7.12 0.23
CA LEU A 135 -8.81 6.72 -0.91
C LEU A 135 -9.31 5.39 -1.50
N HIS A 136 -9.60 5.40 -2.80
CA HIS A 136 -9.91 4.23 -3.63
C HIS A 136 -8.89 4.10 -4.75
N VAL A 137 -8.42 2.88 -4.97
CA VAL A 137 -7.48 2.57 -6.05
C VAL A 137 -7.88 1.28 -6.71
N SER A 138 -8.10 1.34 -8.02
CA SER A 138 -8.59 0.23 -8.81
C SER A 138 -7.77 0.06 -10.09
N PHE A 139 -7.71 -1.17 -10.62
CA PHE A 139 -7.00 -1.48 -11.86
C PHE A 139 -7.94 -2.12 -12.87
N PRO A 140 -7.98 -1.64 -14.12
CA PRO A 140 -8.71 -2.30 -15.19
C PRO A 140 -8.02 -3.63 -15.54
N VAL A 141 -8.82 -4.68 -15.69
CA VAL A 141 -8.38 -6.01 -16.11
C VAL A 141 -9.24 -6.48 -17.27
N GLY A 142 -8.66 -6.46 -18.47
CA GLY A 142 -9.39 -6.70 -19.71
C GLY A 142 -10.38 -5.57 -20.04
N TYR A 143 -11.40 -5.86 -20.84
CA TYR A 143 -12.28 -4.83 -21.41
C TYR A 143 -13.39 -4.33 -20.47
N ARG A 144 -13.75 -5.09 -19.43
CA ARG A 144 -14.94 -4.78 -18.59
C ARG A 144 -14.79 -5.11 -17.10
N LYS A 145 -13.66 -5.63 -16.65
CA LYS A 145 -13.45 -5.95 -15.23
C LYS A 145 -12.53 -4.91 -14.63
N THR A 146 -12.84 -4.49 -13.40
CA THR A 146 -12.00 -3.64 -12.59
C THR A 146 -11.76 -4.35 -11.27
N ILE A 147 -10.51 -4.39 -10.82
CA ILE A 147 -10.15 -4.94 -9.52
C ILE A 147 -9.93 -3.78 -8.57
N HIS A 148 -10.69 -3.75 -7.48
CA HIS A 148 -10.56 -2.73 -6.42
C HIS A 148 -9.52 -3.19 -5.40
N ILE A 149 -8.36 -2.53 -5.35
CA ILE A 149 -7.27 -2.91 -4.46
C ILE A 149 -7.29 -2.12 -3.16
N VAL A 150 -7.63 -0.83 -3.22
CA VAL A 150 -7.82 0.04 -2.05
C VAL A 150 -9.26 0.52 -2.08
N ARG A 151 -9.98 0.38 -0.96
CA ARG A 151 -11.45 0.43 -0.89
C ARG A 151 -11.94 1.40 0.19
N GLY A 152 -11.45 2.64 0.17
CA GLY A 152 -11.79 3.68 1.14
C GLY A 152 -10.84 3.66 2.33
N VAL A 153 -9.62 4.14 2.11
CA VAL A 153 -8.60 4.26 3.16
C VAL A 153 -8.49 5.70 3.64
N ASP A 154 -8.58 5.86 4.96
CA ASP A 154 -8.24 7.10 5.67
C ASP A 154 -6.90 6.93 6.37
N LEU A 155 -6.02 7.93 6.23
CA LEU A 155 -4.69 7.91 6.82
C LEU A 155 -4.27 9.32 7.23
N ASP A 156 -3.84 9.45 8.48
CA ASP A 156 -3.25 10.66 9.05
C ASP A 156 -1.82 10.38 9.50
N VAL A 157 -0.94 11.37 9.30
CA VAL A 157 0.42 11.38 9.83
C VAL A 157 0.68 12.74 10.48
N LYS A 158 1.12 12.74 11.73
CA LYS A 158 1.58 13.94 12.43
C LYS A 158 3.05 14.23 12.17
N ARG A 159 3.45 15.49 12.33
CA ARG A 159 4.83 15.93 12.17
C ARG A 159 5.74 15.19 13.15
N GLY A 160 6.80 14.56 12.63
CA GLY A 160 7.76 13.82 13.45
C GLY A 160 7.21 12.50 14.02
N GLU A 161 6.08 12.01 13.51
CA GLU A 161 5.52 10.71 13.89
C GLU A 161 6.03 9.59 12.98
N ILE A 162 6.26 8.39 13.53
CA ILE A 162 6.42 7.17 12.75
C ILE A 162 5.10 6.41 12.77
N VAL A 163 4.41 6.42 11.64
CA VAL A 163 3.17 5.68 11.44
C VAL A 163 3.48 4.33 10.79
N GLY A 164 2.95 3.26 11.36
CA GLY A 164 3.02 1.91 10.81
C GLY A 164 1.82 1.59 9.93
N LEU A 165 2.04 1.08 8.72
CA LEU A 165 1.01 0.46 7.90
C LEU A 165 1.30 -1.03 7.77
N VAL A 166 0.51 -1.86 8.46
CA VAL A 166 0.78 -3.30 8.63
C VAL A 166 -0.33 -4.16 8.03
N GLY A 167 0.03 -5.34 7.55
CA GLY A 167 -0.91 -6.33 7.03
C GLY A 167 -0.21 -7.38 6.18
N GLU A 168 -0.93 -8.46 5.84
CA GLU A 168 -0.43 -9.55 4.99
C GLU A 168 -0.09 -9.06 3.58
N SER A 169 0.74 -9.82 2.86
CA SER A 169 1.02 -9.54 1.46
C SER A 169 -0.28 -9.47 0.65
N GLY A 170 -0.36 -8.52 -0.29
CA GLY A 170 -1.56 -8.31 -1.10
C GLY A 170 -2.68 -7.50 -0.42
N SER A 171 -2.52 -7.04 0.82
CA SER A 171 -3.57 -6.26 1.51
C SER A 171 -3.80 -4.84 0.97
N GLY A 172 -2.95 -4.34 0.05
CA GLY A 172 -3.09 -3.02 -0.59
C GLY A 172 -2.11 -1.94 -0.10
N LYS A 173 -1.19 -2.28 0.83
CA LYS A 173 -0.25 -1.31 1.46
C LYS A 173 0.65 -0.57 0.46
N SER A 174 1.38 -1.31 -0.39
CA SER A 174 2.27 -0.73 -1.39
C SER A 174 1.50 0.06 -2.46
N ILE A 175 0.28 -0.35 -2.80
CA ILE A 175 -0.58 0.40 -3.73
C ILE A 175 -1.04 1.71 -3.09
N THR A 176 -1.46 1.69 -1.83
CA THR A 176 -1.82 2.88 -1.06
C THR A 176 -0.64 3.87 -1.04
N SER A 177 0.55 3.39 -0.72
CA SER A 177 1.73 4.24 -0.57
C SER A 177 2.24 4.83 -1.89
N LYS A 178 2.28 4.03 -2.97
CA LYS A 178 2.62 4.50 -4.32
C LYS A 178 1.63 5.52 -4.88
N THR A 179 0.38 5.48 -4.42
CA THR A 179 -0.64 6.45 -4.84
C THR A 179 -0.32 7.85 -4.31
N LEU A 180 0.23 7.97 -3.10
CA LEU A 180 0.62 9.25 -2.51
C LEU A 180 1.72 10.00 -3.29
N ILE A 181 2.42 9.29 -4.18
CA ILE A 181 3.45 9.85 -5.07
C ILE A 181 3.10 9.66 -6.55
N ASN A 182 1.87 9.24 -6.87
CA ASN A 182 1.36 9.04 -8.23
C ASN A 182 2.24 8.14 -9.12
N ILE A 183 2.64 6.95 -8.64
CA ILE A 183 3.46 6.01 -9.44
C ILE A 183 2.78 4.66 -9.72
N ASN A 184 1.46 4.56 -9.50
CA ASN A 184 0.69 3.39 -9.88
C ASN A 184 0.25 3.51 -11.34
N ASP A 185 0.99 2.86 -12.24
CA ASP A 185 0.67 2.85 -13.67
C ASP A 185 -0.71 2.23 -13.94
N ASN A 186 -1.50 2.89 -14.80
CA ASN A 186 -2.85 2.46 -15.21
C ASN A 186 -3.88 2.31 -14.07
N ALA A 187 -3.59 2.84 -12.89
CA ALA A 187 -4.55 2.85 -11.79
C ALA A 187 -5.63 3.92 -12.01
N ILE A 188 -6.87 3.57 -11.67
CA ILE A 188 -7.97 4.52 -11.47
C ILE A 188 -7.95 4.88 -9.99
N ILE A 189 -7.61 6.13 -9.70
CA ILE A 189 -7.47 6.66 -8.34
C ILE A 189 -8.61 7.66 -8.09
N SER A 190 -9.27 7.51 -6.95
CA SER A 190 -10.28 8.43 -6.44
C SER A 190 -9.99 8.67 -4.95
N ALA A 191 -10.14 9.89 -4.48
CA ALA A 191 -10.05 10.24 -3.07
C ALA A 191 -10.79 11.55 -2.84
N ASP A 192 -11.40 11.69 -1.67
CA ASP A 192 -12.03 12.95 -1.28
C ASP A 192 -10.96 14.00 -0.93
N LYS A 193 -9.83 13.54 -0.37
CA LYS A 193 -8.73 14.40 0.04
C LYS A 193 -7.39 13.68 0.05
N ILE A 194 -6.35 14.32 -0.49
CA ILE A 194 -4.95 13.90 -0.30
C ILE A 194 -4.13 15.16 -0.09
N GLN A 195 -3.97 15.61 1.15
CA GLN A 195 -3.29 16.86 1.48
C GLN A 195 -1.97 16.60 2.19
N ILE A 196 -0.90 17.26 1.74
CA ILE A 196 0.39 17.32 2.43
C ILE A 196 0.75 18.76 2.79
N ASN A 197 0.92 19.05 4.08
CA ASN A 197 1.01 20.42 4.62
C ASN A 197 -0.13 21.31 4.08
N ASP A 198 0.20 22.27 3.23
CA ASP A 198 -0.70 23.22 2.59
C ASP A 198 -1.05 22.85 1.14
N TRP A 199 -0.63 21.68 0.64
CA TRP A 199 -0.80 21.28 -0.76
C TRP A 199 -1.83 20.16 -0.91
N GLU A 200 -2.89 20.42 -1.67
CA GLU A 200 -3.89 19.42 -2.06
C GLU A 200 -3.45 18.67 -3.32
N LEU A 201 -3.06 17.40 -3.16
CA LEU A 201 -2.50 16.57 -4.22
C LEU A 201 -3.54 16.10 -5.23
N THR A 202 -4.83 16.02 -4.87
CA THR A 202 -5.91 15.70 -5.81
C THR A 202 -6.04 16.75 -6.93
N LYS A 203 -5.56 17.99 -6.71
CA LYS A 203 -5.53 19.06 -7.72
C LYS A 203 -4.38 18.91 -8.74
N VAL A 204 -3.46 17.96 -8.55
CA VAL A 204 -2.26 17.80 -9.39
C VAL A 204 -2.57 16.91 -10.59
N GLN A 205 -3.02 17.52 -11.68
CA GLN A 205 -3.52 16.78 -12.85
C GLN A 205 -2.43 16.27 -13.81
N LYS A 206 -1.27 16.93 -13.89
CA LYS A 206 -0.25 16.62 -14.92
C LYS A 206 0.95 15.93 -14.28
N GLU A 207 1.37 14.82 -14.89
CA GLU A 207 2.49 14.01 -14.41
C GLU A 207 3.79 14.82 -14.18
N LYS A 208 4.11 15.75 -15.10
CA LYS A 208 5.29 16.62 -14.98
C LYS A 208 5.35 17.45 -13.70
N TYR A 209 4.23 17.68 -13.03
CA TYR A 209 4.14 18.47 -11.81
C TYR A 209 4.46 17.69 -10.55
N TRP A 210 4.36 16.36 -10.59
CA TRP A 210 4.72 15.50 -9.47
C TRP A 210 6.21 15.56 -9.11
N GLN A 211 7.07 16.07 -9.99
CA GLN A 211 8.47 16.37 -9.69
C GLN A 211 8.67 17.38 -8.54
N TYR A 212 7.67 18.22 -8.24
CA TYR A 212 7.73 19.18 -7.13
C TYR A 212 7.35 18.56 -5.78
N ILE A 213 6.67 17.41 -5.82
CA ILE A 213 6.18 16.68 -4.64
C ILE A 213 7.14 15.54 -4.32
N ARG A 214 7.51 14.74 -5.32
CA ARG A 214 8.43 13.62 -5.18
C ARG A 214 9.81 14.12 -4.72
N GLY A 215 10.36 13.48 -3.70
CA GLY A 215 11.64 13.81 -3.09
C GLY A 215 11.60 15.04 -2.17
N SER A 216 10.88 16.10 -2.53
CA SER A 216 10.89 17.38 -1.78
C SER A 216 9.79 17.47 -0.73
N LYS A 217 8.62 16.87 -0.97
CA LYS A 217 7.50 16.78 -0.05
C LYS A 217 7.34 15.36 0.48
N ILE A 218 7.38 14.38 -0.43
CA ILE A 218 7.29 12.97 -0.10
C ILE A 218 8.51 12.23 -0.65
N GLY A 219 9.32 11.71 0.26
CA GLY A 219 10.38 10.76 -0.02
C GLY A 219 9.84 9.34 -0.13
N TYR A 220 10.44 8.51 -0.98
CA TYR A 220 10.02 7.11 -1.15
C TYR A 220 11.24 6.18 -1.14
N ILE A 221 11.19 5.18 -0.26
CA ILE A 221 12.15 4.08 -0.19
C ILE A 221 11.38 2.82 -0.61
N PRO A 222 11.72 2.21 -1.77
CA PRO A 222 11.03 1.03 -2.27
C PRO A 222 11.41 -0.23 -1.48
N GLN A 223 10.60 -1.29 -1.65
CA GLN A 223 10.76 -2.63 -1.05
C GLN A 223 12.10 -3.32 -1.34
N ASP A 224 12.63 -3.17 -2.56
CA ASP A 224 14.00 -3.60 -2.89
C ASP A 224 14.90 -2.38 -3.13
N PRO A 225 15.35 -1.74 -2.05
CA PRO A 225 16.23 -0.58 -2.14
C PRO A 225 17.60 -0.94 -2.74
N LEU A 226 18.02 -2.21 -2.67
CA LEU A 226 19.32 -2.64 -3.19
C LEU A 226 19.37 -2.62 -4.72
N THR A 227 18.23 -2.77 -5.39
CA THR A 227 18.10 -2.62 -6.85
C THR A 227 17.89 -1.17 -7.30
N SER A 228 17.68 -0.25 -6.37
CA SER A 228 17.45 1.17 -6.69
C SER A 228 18.71 1.91 -7.12
N LEU A 229 19.90 1.36 -6.85
CA LEU A 229 21.18 1.95 -7.24
C LEU A 229 21.63 1.41 -8.60
N ASN A 230 21.94 2.31 -9.53
CA ASN A 230 22.51 1.97 -10.83
C ASN A 230 23.95 1.46 -10.66
N PRO A 231 24.24 0.18 -11.01
CA PRO A 231 25.54 -0.44 -10.75
C PRO A 231 26.68 0.11 -11.61
N THR A 232 26.37 0.84 -12.71
CA THR A 232 27.35 1.41 -13.64
C THR A 232 27.73 2.86 -13.31
N ARG A 233 27.17 3.42 -12.23
CA ARG A 233 27.43 4.80 -11.81
C ARG A 233 27.96 4.84 -10.39
N THR A 234 28.82 5.80 -10.10
CA THR A 234 29.32 6.02 -8.73
C THR A 234 28.18 6.47 -7.81
N ILE A 235 28.35 6.24 -6.51
CA ILE A 235 27.38 6.67 -5.49
C ILE A 235 27.17 8.18 -5.53
N GLY A 236 28.26 8.95 -5.56
CA GLY A 236 28.22 10.40 -5.55
C GLY A 236 27.46 10.99 -6.73
N ASN A 237 27.64 10.42 -7.93
CA ASN A 237 26.91 10.87 -9.11
C ASN A 237 25.39 10.64 -8.98
N GLN A 238 24.98 9.53 -8.38
CA GLN A 238 23.56 9.22 -8.17
C GLN A 238 22.95 10.11 -7.08
N LEU A 239 23.68 10.34 -5.99
CA LEU A 239 23.25 11.28 -4.94
C LEU A 239 23.13 12.72 -5.45
N LEU A 240 24.07 13.14 -6.31
CA LEU A 240 24.03 14.46 -6.94
C LEU A 240 22.83 14.64 -7.86
N ASP A 241 22.36 13.60 -8.53
CA ASP A 241 21.16 13.69 -9.38
C ASP A 241 19.92 14.09 -8.59
N ALA A 242 19.76 13.57 -7.36
CA ALA A 242 18.65 13.94 -6.49
C ALA A 242 18.63 15.45 -6.21
N LEU A 243 19.80 16.04 -5.93
CA LEU A 243 19.94 17.48 -5.71
C LEU A 243 19.85 18.28 -7.02
N ASN A 244 20.45 17.81 -8.10
CA ASN A 244 20.49 18.54 -9.38
C ASN A 244 19.12 18.64 -10.05
N ASN A 245 18.24 17.67 -9.81
CA ASN A 245 16.86 17.68 -10.29
C ASN A 245 15.90 18.45 -9.38
N ASN A 246 16.37 18.96 -8.25
CA ASN A 246 15.60 19.79 -7.34
C ASN A 246 15.88 21.28 -7.59
N LEU A 247 14.81 22.08 -7.61
CA LEU A 247 14.90 23.52 -7.93
C LEU A 247 15.58 24.35 -6.84
N ASP A 248 15.49 23.94 -5.57
CA ASP A 248 16.02 24.66 -4.43
C ASP A 248 17.56 24.47 -4.34
N TRP A 249 18.05 23.35 -4.90
CA TRP A 249 19.46 23.03 -5.04
C TRP A 249 20.07 23.44 -6.39
N LYS A 250 19.28 23.96 -7.34
CA LYS A 250 19.74 24.23 -8.71
C LYS A 250 20.94 25.18 -8.77
N ASP A 251 20.91 26.25 -7.97
CA ASP A 251 21.93 27.32 -7.99
C ASP A 251 23.14 27.03 -7.09
N LYS A 252 23.09 25.93 -6.32
CA LYS A 252 24.18 25.52 -5.44
C LYS A 252 25.35 24.96 -6.25
N THR A 253 26.57 25.30 -5.83
CA THR A 253 27.80 24.80 -6.44
C THR A 253 27.95 23.30 -6.24
N PHE A 254 28.76 22.66 -7.07
CA PHE A 254 29.10 21.25 -6.90
C PHE A 254 29.69 20.97 -5.52
N THR A 255 30.57 21.84 -5.02
CA THR A 255 31.22 21.70 -3.71
C THR A 255 30.20 21.73 -2.58
N GLU A 256 29.28 22.71 -2.56
CA GLU A 256 28.22 22.77 -1.54
C GLU A 256 27.34 21.51 -1.55
N LYS A 257 26.95 21.02 -2.74
CA LYS A 257 26.15 19.80 -2.88
C LYS A 257 26.91 18.58 -2.35
N LYS A 258 28.18 18.45 -2.73
CA LYS A 258 29.02 17.34 -2.33
C LYS A 258 29.23 17.34 -0.81
N ASP A 259 29.51 18.49 -0.20
CA ASP A 259 29.75 18.59 1.23
C ASP A 259 28.50 18.26 2.05
N HIS A 260 27.32 18.72 1.60
CA HIS A 260 26.03 18.33 2.18
C HIS A 260 25.81 16.82 2.12
N LEU A 261 26.02 16.20 0.95
CA LEU A 261 25.84 14.75 0.78
C LEU A 261 26.84 13.94 1.63
N ILE A 262 28.10 14.37 1.69
CA ILE A 262 29.12 13.72 2.53
C ILE A 262 28.77 13.85 4.02
N SER A 263 28.29 15.01 4.46
CA SER A 263 27.77 15.22 5.82
C SER A 263 26.68 14.21 6.16
N LEU A 264 25.69 14.02 5.27
CA LEU A 264 24.61 13.05 5.48
C LEU A 264 25.12 11.60 5.50
N LEU A 265 26.02 11.22 4.58
CA LEU A 265 26.62 9.89 4.58
C LEU A 265 27.34 9.59 5.90
N LYS A 266 28.12 10.55 6.43
CA LYS A 266 28.79 10.42 7.73
C LYS A 266 27.77 10.28 8.87
N ARG A 267 26.76 11.15 8.91
CA ARG A 267 25.70 11.12 9.93
C ARG A 267 24.99 9.76 9.94
N PHE A 268 24.80 9.18 8.76
CA PHE A 268 24.11 7.89 8.62
C PHE A 268 25.05 6.69 8.82
N GLY A 269 26.27 6.91 9.30
CA GLY A 269 27.19 5.86 9.75
C GLY A 269 28.03 5.23 8.64
N LEU A 270 28.13 5.85 7.46
CA LEU A 270 29.07 5.42 6.44
C LEU A 270 30.46 6.00 6.74
N ARG A 271 31.33 5.15 7.30
CA ARG A 271 32.75 5.46 7.50
C ARG A 271 33.41 5.73 6.13
N GLU A 272 34.37 6.65 6.09
CA GLU A 272 35.07 7.01 4.84
C GLU A 272 34.12 7.51 3.73
N ALA A 273 33.09 8.29 4.11
CA ALA A 273 32.08 8.83 3.21
C ALA A 273 32.67 9.50 1.95
N GLU A 274 33.79 10.19 2.08
CA GLU A 274 34.54 10.81 0.98
C GLU A 274 34.99 9.79 -0.07
N LYS A 275 35.45 8.62 0.36
CA LYS A 275 35.85 7.52 -0.54
C LYS A 275 34.62 6.86 -1.13
N ILE A 276 33.62 6.55 -0.30
CA ILE A 276 32.36 5.92 -0.72
C ILE A 276 31.65 6.75 -1.80
N PHE A 277 31.74 8.08 -1.74
CA PHE A 277 31.22 8.96 -2.78
C PHE A 277 31.73 8.60 -4.19
N ASN A 278 32.94 8.08 -4.30
CA ASN A 278 33.55 7.67 -5.57
C ASN A 278 33.39 6.17 -5.88
N TYR A 279 32.81 5.40 -4.97
CA TYR A 279 32.63 3.96 -5.14
C TYR A 279 31.42 3.64 -6.01
N TYR A 280 31.38 2.41 -6.52
CA TYR A 280 30.23 1.85 -7.23
C TYR A 280 29.40 0.97 -6.30
N PRO A 281 28.08 0.82 -6.53
CA PRO A 281 27.21 0.04 -5.66
C PRO A 281 27.69 -1.39 -5.39
N HIS A 282 28.22 -2.08 -6.40
CA HIS A 282 28.67 -3.48 -6.28
C HIS A 282 29.83 -3.68 -5.30
N THR A 283 30.52 -2.62 -4.87
CA THR A 283 31.61 -2.66 -3.89
C THR A 283 31.13 -2.57 -2.44
N LEU A 284 29.83 -2.39 -2.21
CA LEU A 284 29.25 -2.07 -0.91
C LEU A 284 28.37 -3.21 -0.37
N SER A 285 28.34 -3.34 0.97
CA SER A 285 27.42 -4.27 1.64
C SER A 285 25.96 -3.83 1.47
N GLY A 286 25.01 -4.77 1.67
CA GLY A 286 23.58 -4.46 1.61
C GLY A 286 23.17 -3.34 2.56
N GLY A 287 23.64 -3.37 3.82
CA GLY A 287 23.38 -2.30 4.78
C GLY A 287 23.98 -0.94 4.38
N MET A 288 25.14 -0.90 3.72
CA MET A 288 25.71 0.35 3.21
C MET A 288 24.89 0.91 2.05
N LYS A 289 24.48 0.06 1.11
CA LYS A 289 23.57 0.45 0.01
C LYS A 289 22.27 1.01 0.56
N GLN A 290 21.71 0.37 1.60
CA GLN A 290 20.49 0.84 2.25
C GLN A 290 20.63 2.26 2.79
N ARG A 291 21.70 2.51 3.54
CA ARG A 291 21.98 3.84 4.10
C ARG A 291 22.15 4.88 3.01
N ILE A 292 22.79 4.53 1.88
CA ILE A 292 22.93 5.43 0.73
C ILE A 292 21.58 5.76 0.11
N VAL A 293 20.68 4.78 -0.07
CA VAL A 293 19.33 5.03 -0.58
C VAL A 293 18.55 5.93 0.38
N ILE A 294 18.65 5.69 1.68
CA ILE A 294 18.07 6.56 2.70
C ILE A 294 18.67 7.97 2.62
N THR A 295 19.99 8.11 2.48
CA THR A 295 20.66 9.41 2.26
C THR A 295 20.11 10.12 1.04
N MET A 296 19.92 9.42 -0.08
CA MET A 296 19.37 10.01 -1.32
C MET A 296 17.98 10.61 -1.10
N VAL A 297 17.13 9.92 -0.32
CA VAL A 297 15.76 10.37 -0.02
C VAL A 297 15.77 11.53 0.99
N VAL A 298 16.57 11.44 2.05
CA VAL A 298 16.65 12.48 3.08
C VAL A 298 17.38 13.74 2.60
N ALA A 299 18.22 13.65 1.57
CA ALA A 299 19.03 14.77 1.08
C ALA A 299 18.20 16.01 0.70
N LEU A 300 16.95 15.81 0.28
CA LEU A 300 16.00 16.86 -0.07
C LEU A 300 15.11 17.31 1.10
N LYS A 301 15.28 16.73 2.29
CA LYS A 301 14.50 16.99 3.51
C LYS A 301 12.98 16.99 3.27
N PRO A 302 12.42 15.84 2.82
CA PRO A 302 10.98 15.72 2.62
C PRO A 302 10.21 15.88 3.93
N ASP A 303 8.95 16.29 3.83
CA ASP A 303 8.04 16.38 4.98
C ASP A 303 7.64 14.99 5.51
N VAL A 304 7.49 14.03 4.59
CA VAL A 304 7.15 12.62 4.88
C VAL A 304 8.06 11.69 4.09
N ILE A 305 8.54 10.62 4.72
CA ILE A 305 9.17 9.48 4.04
C ILE A 305 8.23 8.29 4.09
N ILE A 306 7.94 7.73 2.92
CA ILE A 306 7.30 6.43 2.78
C ILE A 306 8.41 5.39 2.66
N ALA A 307 8.48 4.49 3.64
CA ALA A 307 9.41 3.37 3.63
C ALA A 307 8.64 2.07 3.41
N ASP A 308 8.60 1.60 2.17
CA ASP A 308 7.95 0.34 1.81
C ASP A 308 8.88 -0.82 2.07
N GLU A 309 8.65 -1.60 3.12
CA GLU A 309 9.46 -2.77 3.46
C GLU A 309 10.99 -2.53 3.46
N PRO A 310 11.48 -1.44 4.10
CA PRO A 310 12.85 -0.94 3.93
C PRO A 310 13.93 -1.87 4.49
N THR A 311 13.54 -2.90 5.22
CA THR A 311 14.42 -3.87 5.88
C THR A 311 14.30 -5.27 5.30
N THR A 312 13.48 -5.47 4.27
CA THR A 312 13.33 -6.79 3.63
C THR A 312 14.67 -7.24 3.03
N ALA A 313 14.94 -8.54 3.09
CA ALA A 313 16.19 -9.18 2.64
C ALA A 313 17.50 -8.77 3.35
N LEU A 314 17.43 -8.03 4.47
CA LEU A 314 18.58 -7.72 5.32
C LEU A 314 18.66 -8.66 6.53
N ASP A 315 19.87 -8.92 7.04
CA ASP A 315 20.06 -9.67 8.28
C ASP A 315 19.51 -8.89 9.50
N PRO A 316 19.06 -9.56 10.57
CA PRO A 316 18.41 -8.91 11.71
C PRO A 316 19.23 -7.78 12.35
N THR A 317 20.57 -7.86 12.32
CA THR A 317 21.45 -6.83 12.90
C THR A 317 21.41 -5.56 12.05
N VAL A 318 21.51 -5.71 10.73
CA VAL A 318 21.41 -4.59 9.79
C VAL A 318 20.00 -3.99 9.82
N GLN A 319 18.94 -4.82 9.89
CA GLN A 319 17.56 -4.34 10.01
C GLN A 319 17.38 -3.40 11.21
N ALA A 320 17.82 -3.84 12.40
CA ALA A 320 17.75 -3.02 13.62
C ALA A 320 18.52 -1.70 13.47
N SER A 321 19.66 -1.74 12.79
CA SER A 321 20.49 -0.55 12.56
C SER A 321 19.87 0.44 11.57
N VAL A 322 19.15 -0.05 10.56
CA VAL A 322 18.38 0.77 9.61
C VAL A 322 17.16 1.41 10.28
N LEU A 323 16.45 0.66 11.11
CA LEU A 323 15.30 1.18 11.85
C LEU A 323 15.71 2.23 12.89
N ALA A 324 16.84 2.03 13.57
CA ALA A 324 17.42 3.05 14.44
C ALA A 324 17.87 4.31 13.67
N LEU A 325 18.19 4.20 12.38
CA LEU A 325 18.48 5.36 11.54
C LEU A 325 17.20 6.17 11.24
N PHE A 326 16.06 5.52 11.00
CA PHE A 326 14.78 6.22 10.85
C PHE A 326 14.41 7.02 12.09
N GLU A 327 14.61 6.42 13.27
CA GLU A 327 14.40 7.12 14.54
C GLU A 327 15.26 8.38 14.66
N LYS A 328 16.54 8.30 14.27
CA LYS A 328 17.41 9.48 14.23
C LYS A 328 16.93 10.51 13.22
N ILE A 329 16.56 10.11 12.00
CA ILE A 329 16.06 11.02 10.96
C ILE A 329 14.83 11.79 11.46
N ARG A 330 13.90 11.10 12.12
CA ARG A 330 12.73 11.70 12.75
C ARG A 330 13.11 12.77 13.78
N GLN A 331 13.95 12.41 14.75
CA GLN A 331 14.35 13.30 15.85
C GLN A 331 15.14 14.51 15.34
N ASP A 332 16.05 14.27 14.41
CA ASP A 332 17.03 15.25 13.96
C ASP A 332 16.49 16.21 12.89
N GLU A 333 15.67 15.71 11.97
CA GLU A 333 15.19 16.46 10.81
C GLU A 333 13.71 16.86 10.92
N GLY A 334 12.97 16.32 11.91
CA GLY A 334 11.53 16.53 12.06
C GLY A 334 10.71 15.86 10.95
N ILE A 335 11.29 14.88 10.26
CA ILE A 335 10.66 14.17 9.14
C ILE A 335 9.75 13.08 9.69
N SER A 336 8.52 13.03 9.17
CA SER A 336 7.55 11.99 9.54
C SER A 336 7.71 10.77 8.66
N ILE A 337 7.39 9.58 9.15
CA ILE A 337 7.71 8.33 8.45
C ILE A 337 6.47 7.44 8.39
N ILE A 338 6.08 7.02 7.19
CA ILE A 338 5.14 5.92 6.99
C ILE A 338 5.97 4.65 6.76
N LEU A 339 6.06 3.81 7.79
CA LEU A 339 6.74 2.52 7.74
C LEU A 339 5.76 1.42 7.35
N ILE A 340 5.96 0.83 6.18
CA ILE A 340 5.14 -0.28 5.71
C ILE A 340 5.88 -1.57 5.98
N SER A 341 5.20 -2.53 6.60
CA SER A 341 5.77 -3.84 6.86
C SER A 341 4.70 -4.90 6.93
N HIS A 342 5.05 -6.12 6.56
CA HIS A 342 4.27 -7.31 6.92
C HIS A 342 4.71 -7.89 8.28
N ASN A 343 5.82 -7.41 8.86
CA ASN A 343 6.33 -7.86 10.15
C ASN A 343 5.84 -6.94 11.27
N ILE A 344 4.81 -7.38 11.98
CA ILE A 344 4.21 -6.63 13.08
C ILE A 344 5.17 -6.40 14.26
N SER A 345 6.19 -7.24 14.45
CA SER A 345 7.21 -7.06 15.50
C SER A 345 8.10 -5.84 15.25
N VAL A 346 8.37 -5.54 13.97
CA VAL A 346 9.09 -4.31 13.59
C VAL A 346 8.22 -3.09 13.90
N ILE A 347 6.95 -3.13 13.51
CA ILE A 347 5.98 -2.06 13.78
C ILE A 347 5.84 -1.80 15.29
N ALA A 348 5.77 -2.87 16.09
CA ALA A 348 5.67 -2.78 17.55
C ALA A 348 6.82 -2.03 18.22
N LYS A 349 8.01 -2.03 17.61
CA LYS A 349 9.21 -1.44 18.20
C LYS A 349 9.43 0.02 17.79
N PHE A 350 9.01 0.40 16.59
CA PHE A 350 9.43 1.67 15.97
C PHE A 350 8.29 2.63 15.65
N CYS A 351 7.02 2.18 15.61
CA CYS A 351 5.90 3.04 15.27
C CYS A 351 5.23 3.63 16.51
N ASP A 352 4.80 4.89 16.42
CA ASP A 352 4.01 5.58 17.43
C ASP A 352 2.51 5.27 17.27
N TYR A 353 2.04 5.24 16.01
CA TYR A 353 0.66 4.98 15.62
C TYR A 353 0.61 3.94 14.50
N ILE A 354 -0.45 3.13 14.46
CA ILE A 354 -0.51 1.94 13.61
C ILE A 354 -1.85 1.88 12.90
N TYR A 355 -1.80 1.60 11.60
CA TYR A 355 -2.92 1.24 10.75
C TYR A 355 -2.75 -0.23 10.31
N VAL A 356 -3.70 -1.07 10.71
CA VAL A 356 -3.79 -2.47 10.29
C VAL A 356 -4.69 -2.52 9.06
N MET A 357 -4.14 -3.00 7.94
CA MET A 357 -4.80 -3.05 6.65
C MET A 357 -5.05 -4.50 6.21
N TYR A 358 -6.29 -4.79 5.84
CA TYR A 358 -6.71 -6.08 5.30
C TYR A 358 -7.66 -5.88 4.12
N ALA A 359 -7.46 -6.66 3.06
CA ALA A 359 -8.29 -6.65 1.84
C ALA A 359 -8.66 -5.23 1.36
N GLY A 360 -7.68 -4.32 1.27
CA GLY A 360 -7.90 -2.98 0.73
C GLY A 360 -8.46 -1.94 1.71
N ARG A 361 -8.68 -2.28 2.99
CA ARG A 361 -9.27 -1.38 3.99
C ARG A 361 -8.45 -1.34 5.27
N ILE A 362 -8.53 -0.23 6.01
CA ILE A 362 -8.06 -0.17 7.39
C ILE A 362 -9.09 -0.87 8.27
N VAL A 363 -8.68 -1.98 8.89
CA VAL A 363 -9.53 -2.78 9.78
C VAL A 363 -9.33 -2.45 11.25
N GLU A 364 -8.20 -1.87 11.61
CA GLU A 364 -7.95 -1.35 12.95
C GLU A 364 -6.90 -0.25 12.89
N ARG A 365 -7.06 0.80 13.71
CA ARG A 365 -6.06 1.86 13.85
C ARG A 365 -5.97 2.33 15.29
N GLY A 366 -4.76 2.62 15.77
CA GLY A 366 -4.54 3.01 17.16
C GLY A 366 -3.11 3.38 17.48
N THR A 367 -2.89 3.95 18.66
CA THR A 367 -1.52 4.11 19.18
C THR A 367 -0.87 2.75 19.38
N LYS A 368 0.48 2.70 19.36
CA LYS A 368 1.26 1.50 19.69
C LYS A 368 0.73 0.80 20.95
N LYS A 369 0.46 1.57 21.99
CA LYS A 369 -0.02 1.04 23.27
C LYS A 369 -1.40 0.40 23.13
N GLU A 370 -2.34 1.02 22.43
CA GLU A 370 -3.69 0.49 22.27
C GLU A 370 -3.67 -0.84 21.49
N ILE A 371 -3.03 -0.85 20.32
CA ILE A 371 -2.94 -2.04 19.45
C ILE A 371 -2.26 -3.22 20.15
N PHE A 372 -1.17 -3.00 20.91
CA PHE A 372 -0.43 -4.09 21.54
C PHE A 372 -0.87 -4.44 22.96
N THR A 373 -1.87 -3.75 23.53
CA THR A 373 -2.38 -4.10 24.87
C THR A 373 -3.87 -4.43 24.90
N GLN A 374 -4.64 -3.86 23.96
CA GLN A 374 -6.09 -4.02 23.85
C GLN A 374 -6.52 -4.02 22.36
N PRO A 375 -5.96 -4.89 21.50
CA PRO A 375 -6.43 -4.98 20.12
C PRO A 375 -7.89 -5.43 20.09
N ALA A 376 -8.67 -4.93 19.13
CA ALA A 376 -10.10 -5.21 19.02
C ALA A 376 -10.44 -6.11 17.83
N HIS A 377 -9.71 -6.01 16.72
CA HIS A 377 -10.07 -6.76 15.51
C HIS A 377 -9.46 -8.19 15.53
N PRO A 378 -10.24 -9.25 15.22
CA PRO A 378 -9.73 -10.63 15.17
C PRO A 378 -8.54 -10.85 14.24
N TYR A 379 -8.47 -10.13 13.12
CA TYR A 379 -7.28 -10.12 12.27
C TYR A 379 -6.02 -9.59 13.00
N THR A 380 -6.15 -8.49 13.74
CA THR A 380 -5.06 -7.95 14.57
C THR A 380 -4.66 -8.93 15.67
N TRP A 381 -5.63 -9.61 16.28
CA TRP A 381 -5.38 -10.70 17.23
C TRP A 381 -4.51 -11.80 16.61
N ALA A 382 -4.86 -12.22 15.39
CA ALA A 382 -4.14 -13.25 14.66
C ALA A 382 -2.71 -12.80 14.31
N LEU A 383 -2.52 -11.55 13.87
CA LEU A 383 -1.20 -10.98 13.60
C LEU A 383 -0.32 -10.92 14.85
N ILE A 384 -0.85 -10.46 15.98
CA ILE A 384 -0.10 -10.38 17.25
C ILE A 384 0.23 -11.78 17.76
N SER A 385 -0.70 -12.74 17.65
CA SER A 385 -0.49 -14.13 18.06
C SER A 385 0.63 -14.81 17.28
N ALA A 386 0.84 -14.40 16.02
CA ALA A 386 1.89 -14.91 15.14
C ALA A 386 3.30 -14.36 15.45
N ILE A 387 3.44 -13.41 16.38
CA ILE A 387 4.75 -12.90 16.81
C ILE A 387 5.51 -14.01 17.54
N PRO A 388 6.74 -14.37 17.16
CA PRO A 388 7.52 -15.38 17.88
C PRO A 388 8.02 -14.87 19.25
N GLU A 389 7.93 -15.69 20.32
CA GLU A 389 8.62 -15.42 21.61
C GLU A 389 10.04 -15.96 21.60
N ASN A 390 10.20 -17.21 21.15
CA ASN A 390 11.45 -17.95 21.12
C ASN A 390 11.56 -18.74 19.82
N LYS A 391 12.79 -19.14 19.44
CA LYS A 391 13.03 -19.89 18.19
C LYS A 391 12.40 -21.27 18.16
N ASP A 392 12.08 -21.86 19.31
CA ASP A 392 11.65 -23.25 19.44
C ASP A 392 10.12 -23.42 19.61
N GLU A 393 9.35 -22.33 19.60
CA GLU A 393 7.88 -22.39 19.73
C GLU A 393 7.21 -22.58 18.37
N LYS A 394 6.16 -23.41 18.32
CA LYS A 394 5.34 -23.56 17.10
C LYS A 394 4.63 -22.24 16.82
N LEU A 395 4.91 -21.66 15.66
CA LEU A 395 4.31 -20.39 15.25
C LEU A 395 2.80 -20.53 15.06
N TYR A 396 2.04 -19.57 15.58
CA TYR A 396 0.62 -19.44 15.28
C TYR A 396 0.47 -19.10 13.80
N THR A 397 -0.39 -19.85 13.11
CA THR A 397 -0.70 -19.62 11.69
C THR A 397 -2.15 -19.19 11.54
N ILE A 398 -2.37 -18.08 10.85
CA ILE A 398 -3.71 -17.62 10.49
C ILE A 398 -4.28 -18.62 9.48
N GLN A 399 -5.46 -19.17 9.77
CA GLN A 399 -6.07 -20.21 8.94
C GLN A 399 -6.52 -19.67 7.58
N GLY A 400 -6.63 -20.56 6.59
CA GLY A 400 -7.07 -20.24 5.24
C GLY A 400 -6.06 -19.44 4.42
N THR A 401 -6.52 -18.92 3.28
CA THR A 401 -5.72 -18.08 2.38
C THR A 401 -6.28 -16.65 2.32
N PRO A 402 -5.45 -15.63 2.11
CA PRO A 402 -5.93 -14.27 1.85
C PRO A 402 -6.96 -14.25 0.71
N PRO A 403 -7.94 -13.33 0.76
CA PRO A 403 -9.02 -13.28 -0.22
C PRO A 403 -8.50 -12.83 -1.58
N ASP A 404 -9.14 -13.32 -2.63
CA ASP A 404 -8.90 -12.84 -3.98
C ASP A 404 -9.52 -11.44 -4.15
N MET A 405 -8.69 -10.41 -4.33
CA MET A 405 -9.16 -9.04 -4.53
C MET A 405 -10.04 -8.89 -5.78
N ALA A 406 -9.92 -9.80 -6.76
CA ALA A 406 -10.75 -9.79 -7.96
C ALA A 406 -12.16 -10.34 -7.72
N ASN A 407 -12.37 -11.08 -6.63
CA ASN A 407 -13.60 -11.78 -6.26
C ASN A 407 -13.73 -11.81 -4.73
N LEU A 408 -13.87 -10.64 -4.11
CA LEU A 408 -14.05 -10.54 -2.66
C LEU A 408 -15.38 -11.19 -2.23
N PRO A 409 -15.42 -11.84 -1.06
CA PRO A 409 -16.67 -12.36 -0.52
C PRO A 409 -17.64 -11.23 -0.18
N ILE A 410 -18.92 -11.58 -0.07
CA ILE A 410 -19.94 -10.68 0.48
C ILE A 410 -19.66 -10.50 1.99
N GLY A 411 -19.85 -9.29 2.51
CA GLY A 411 -19.57 -8.97 3.90
C GLY A 411 -18.08 -8.76 4.20
N ASP A 412 -17.66 -8.98 5.44
CA ASP A 412 -16.27 -8.88 5.89
C ASP A 412 -15.37 -9.90 5.19
N PRO A 413 -14.35 -9.45 4.43
CA PRO A 413 -13.38 -10.34 3.80
C PRO A 413 -12.57 -11.21 4.76
N PHE A 414 -12.54 -10.89 6.06
CA PHE A 414 -11.87 -11.71 7.07
C PHE A 414 -12.78 -12.78 7.68
N ALA A 415 -14.11 -12.70 7.51
CA ALA A 415 -15.07 -13.65 8.07
C ALA A 415 -14.74 -15.13 7.80
N PRO A 416 -14.30 -15.55 6.58
CA PRO A 416 -13.96 -16.96 6.32
C PRO A 416 -12.74 -17.48 7.10
N ARG A 417 -11.92 -16.58 7.66
CA ARG A 417 -10.68 -16.88 8.39
C ARG A 417 -10.78 -16.51 9.87
N ASN A 418 -11.93 -16.02 10.31
CA ASN A 418 -12.16 -15.55 11.66
C ASN A 418 -12.93 -16.62 12.45
N ASP A 419 -12.26 -17.25 13.42
CA ASP A 419 -12.88 -18.23 14.34
C ASP A 419 -13.99 -17.62 15.20
N TYR A 420 -14.08 -16.28 15.22
CA TYR A 420 -15.05 -15.49 15.96
C TYR A 420 -16.04 -14.75 15.06
N ALA A 421 -16.16 -15.15 13.78
CA ALA A 421 -17.11 -14.53 12.85
C ALA A 421 -18.55 -14.70 13.35
N LEU A 422 -19.31 -13.60 13.30
CA LEU A 422 -20.74 -13.58 13.48
C LEU A 422 -21.45 -13.80 12.14
N GLU A 423 -22.72 -14.20 12.16
CA GLU A 423 -23.50 -14.37 10.92
C GLU A 423 -23.55 -13.09 10.07
N LEU A 424 -23.58 -11.93 10.74
CA LEU A 424 -23.58 -10.62 10.08
C LEU A 424 -22.27 -10.35 9.31
N ASP A 425 -21.14 -10.90 9.73
CA ASP A 425 -19.85 -10.74 9.04
C ASP A 425 -19.92 -11.33 7.61
N TYR A 426 -20.75 -12.35 7.35
CA TYR A 426 -20.90 -12.93 6.01
C TYR A 426 -21.85 -12.16 5.09
N VAL A 427 -22.52 -11.12 5.61
CA VAL A 427 -23.54 -10.35 4.87
C VAL A 427 -23.12 -8.88 4.72
N LYS A 428 -22.47 -8.30 5.74
CA LYS A 428 -22.15 -6.87 5.76
C LYS A 428 -20.76 -6.61 6.35
N GLU A 429 -19.98 -5.75 5.67
CA GLU A 429 -18.72 -5.26 6.23
C GLU A 429 -18.99 -4.36 7.46
N PRO A 430 -18.27 -4.57 8.57
CA PRO A 430 -18.36 -3.68 9.73
C PRO A 430 -17.80 -2.28 9.41
N PRO A 431 -18.45 -1.20 9.86
CA PRO A 431 -17.85 0.13 9.80
C PRO A 431 -16.67 0.23 10.76
N LEU A 432 -15.79 1.21 10.57
CA LEU A 432 -14.70 1.48 11.51
C LEU A 432 -15.27 2.13 12.80
N ILE A 433 -15.51 1.32 13.83
CA ILE A 433 -16.16 1.76 15.08
C ILE A 433 -15.11 2.39 16.01
N PRO A 434 -15.33 3.63 16.52
CA PRO A 434 -14.43 4.25 17.48
C PRO A 434 -14.54 3.58 18.86
N ILE A 435 -13.39 3.31 19.47
CA ILE A 435 -13.24 2.73 20.82
C ILE A 435 -12.72 3.82 21.77
N THR A 436 -11.70 4.54 21.33
CA THR A 436 -11.15 5.74 21.98
C THR A 436 -10.97 6.83 20.92
N PRO A 437 -10.60 8.08 21.28
CA PRO A 437 -10.31 9.12 20.29
C PRO A 437 -9.19 8.74 19.30
N THR A 438 -8.30 7.82 19.69
CA THR A 438 -7.18 7.36 18.86
C THR A 438 -7.33 5.92 18.38
N HIS A 439 -8.27 5.13 18.92
CA HIS A 439 -8.42 3.71 18.59
C HIS A 439 -9.76 3.43 17.94
N SER A 440 -9.76 2.73 16.82
CA SER A 440 -10.98 2.30 16.12
C SER A 440 -10.75 0.96 15.45
N ALA A 441 -11.79 0.13 15.36
CA ALA A 441 -11.73 -1.17 14.68
C ALA A 441 -13.01 -1.48 13.91
N ALA A 442 -12.85 -2.15 12.77
CA ALA A 442 -13.94 -2.58 11.90
C ALA A 442 -14.34 -4.01 12.25
N THR A 443 -15.05 -4.22 13.35
CA THR A 443 -15.54 -5.55 13.73
C THR A 443 -16.90 -5.49 14.42
N TRP A 444 -17.80 -6.39 14.06
CA TRP A 444 -19.10 -6.51 14.71
C TRP A 444 -19.00 -7.00 16.17
N LEU A 445 -17.85 -7.52 16.61
CA LEU A 445 -17.60 -7.90 18.01
C LEU A 445 -17.67 -6.72 18.99
N LEU A 446 -17.49 -5.49 18.51
CA LEU A 446 -17.65 -4.28 19.32
C LEU A 446 -19.11 -3.87 19.53
N HIS A 447 -20.04 -4.47 18.79
CA HIS A 447 -21.45 -4.15 18.92
C HIS A 447 -21.98 -4.55 20.31
N PRO A 448 -22.80 -3.73 20.99
CA PRO A 448 -23.27 -4.04 22.35
C PRO A 448 -24.03 -5.37 22.50
N LYS A 449 -24.73 -5.80 21.43
CA LYS A 449 -25.45 -7.09 21.38
C LYS A 449 -24.54 -8.28 21.01
N ALA A 450 -23.28 -8.06 20.64
CA ALA A 450 -22.37 -9.15 20.29
C ALA A 450 -22.01 -9.96 21.53
N LYS A 451 -21.88 -11.29 21.36
CA LYS A 451 -21.45 -12.17 22.43
C LYS A 451 -20.03 -11.81 22.84
N LYS A 452 -19.78 -11.67 24.14
CA LYS A 452 -18.42 -11.47 24.66
C LYS A 452 -17.57 -12.71 24.35
N VAL A 453 -16.50 -12.49 23.60
CA VAL A 453 -15.55 -13.51 23.19
C VAL A 453 -14.38 -13.52 24.17
N GLU A 454 -13.92 -14.71 24.55
CA GLU A 454 -12.65 -14.85 25.25
C GLU A 454 -11.48 -14.81 24.26
N LEU A 455 -10.48 -13.96 24.56
CA LEU A 455 -9.27 -13.85 23.76
C LEU A 455 -8.51 -15.20 23.69
N PRO A 456 -7.93 -15.56 22.53
CA PRO A 456 -7.06 -16.73 22.40
C PRO A 456 -5.94 -16.76 23.45
N LEU A 457 -5.54 -17.95 23.88
CA LEU A 457 -4.48 -18.11 24.89
C LEU A 457 -3.15 -17.53 24.40
N GLU A 458 -2.82 -17.78 23.14
CA GLU A 458 -1.65 -17.24 22.45
C GLU A 458 -1.65 -15.72 22.53
N LEU A 459 -2.76 -15.08 22.15
CA LEU A 459 -2.90 -13.62 22.23
C LEU A 459 -2.73 -13.11 23.66
N LYS A 460 -3.40 -13.72 24.65
CA LYS A 460 -3.31 -13.30 26.06
C LYS A 460 -1.84 -13.24 26.52
N LYS A 461 -1.05 -14.28 26.22
CA LYS A 461 0.39 -14.32 26.53
C LYS A 461 1.15 -13.17 25.88
N ARG A 462 0.93 -12.92 24.58
CA ARG A 462 1.59 -11.81 23.85
C ARG A 462 1.24 -10.46 24.46
N LEU A 463 -0.03 -10.21 24.75
CA LEU A 463 -0.49 -8.94 25.31
C LEU A 463 0.09 -8.71 26.71
N GLU A 464 0.25 -9.75 27.53
CA GLU A 464 0.92 -9.63 28.83
C GLU A 464 2.41 -9.28 28.69
N ALA A 465 3.12 -9.90 27.74
CA ALA A 465 4.50 -9.56 27.44
C ALA A 465 4.65 -8.09 27.00
N PHE A 466 3.78 -7.62 26.11
CA PHE A 466 3.77 -6.22 25.67
C PHE A 466 3.40 -5.26 26.80
N LYS A 467 2.40 -5.58 27.64
CA LYS A 467 2.05 -4.78 28.81
C LYS A 467 3.23 -4.64 29.77
N LYS A 468 4.03 -5.70 29.95
CA LYS A 468 5.23 -5.67 30.78
C LYS A 468 6.34 -4.82 30.14
N ALA A 469 6.59 -4.98 28.84
CA ALA A 469 7.59 -4.21 28.11
C ALA A 469 7.29 -2.70 28.13
N LEU A 470 6.04 -2.31 27.82
CA LEU A 470 5.61 -0.91 27.79
C LEU A 470 5.58 -0.23 29.17
N LYS A 471 5.43 -1.01 30.27
CA LYS A 471 5.56 -0.48 31.63
C LYS A 471 7.00 -0.10 31.97
N ASN A 472 7.98 -0.77 31.36
CA ASN A 472 9.41 -0.55 31.58
C ASN A 472 10.02 0.52 30.65
N GLU A 473 9.24 1.04 29.68
CA GLU A 473 9.66 2.15 28.79
C GLU A 473 9.45 3.55 29.43
N LYS A 474 8.79 3.62 30.59
CA LYS A 474 8.66 4.83 31.41
C LYS A 474 9.75 4.88 32.47
#